data_AF-A0A0F4R4K2-F1
#
_entry.id   AF-A0A0F4R4K2-F1
#
_cell.length_a   1.000
_cell.length_b   1.000
_cell.length_c   1.000
_cell.angle_alpha   90.00
_cell.angle_beta   90.00
_cell.angle_gamma   90.00
#
_symmetry.space_group_name_H-M   'P 1'
#
loop_
_entity.id
_entity.type
_entity.pdbx_description
1 polymer ?
#
loop_
_entity_poly.entity_id
_entity_poly.type
_entity_poly.pdbx_seq_one_letter_code
_entity_poly.pdbx_strand_id
1 'polypeptide(L)'
;MQFDASFSSAPTEDLAVTSMVIESLWARQVLSVGHGLSLLEAQLNQLTTLPEQVLLISAGEVKPLLNAKIREFARGLMQKGCQLRFVSAACTSFHAAVFEASQSQSQDCLVIALELDQGLQQACLNSLGVGNDVEQDGLTVLNCVGLCVLRKKHAEPKDIIIMQCDILSQPLGMSGTQKLLLMFEDYIKCLPEATQPVSFAISSQWGKKLELALQERLSGPFATSEWLASAEQGQQHFLSLKPLFELQGYQAALAKGPLLLMTLGGGGRLGCMLISRGLKADQALTQASLSECCIKSDQSAYQAALHVKNECQASYYQQVKHTLKYPQTQYRGINNHYFRWSETITELLTM
;
A
#
# COMPACT_ATOMS: atom_id res chain seq x y z
N MET A 1 -1.99 -50.65 -44.13
CA MET A 1 -1.79 -49.29 -43.59
C MET A 1 -2.47 -49.21 -42.25
N GLN A 2 -1.72 -49.40 -41.16
CA GLN A 2 -2.13 -49.11 -39.79
C GLN A 2 -1.08 -48.13 -39.27
N PHE A 3 -1.50 -46.93 -38.93
CA PHE A 3 -0.66 -45.94 -38.26
C PHE A 3 -0.92 -46.07 -36.76
N ASP A 4 0.04 -46.65 -36.05
CA ASP A 4 0.17 -46.50 -34.60
C ASP A 4 0.78 -45.13 -34.33
N ALA A 5 0.00 -44.23 -33.74
CA ALA A 5 0.48 -42.97 -33.19
C ALA A 5 0.30 -43.02 -31.67
N SER A 6 1.27 -43.60 -30.97
CA SER A 6 1.40 -43.46 -29.53
C SER A 6 1.87 -42.04 -29.22
N PHE A 7 0.92 -41.15 -28.93
CA PHE A 7 1.21 -39.88 -28.30
C PHE A 7 1.66 -40.13 -26.85
N SER A 8 2.97 -40.16 -26.64
CA SER A 8 3.58 -39.97 -25.34
C SER A 8 3.33 -38.54 -24.89
N SER A 9 2.35 -38.32 -24.01
CA SER A 9 2.23 -37.06 -23.28
C SER A 9 3.42 -36.93 -22.35
N ALA A 10 4.40 -36.11 -22.73
CA ALA A 10 5.41 -35.65 -21.79
C ALA A 10 4.70 -35.01 -20.59
N PRO A 11 5.13 -35.30 -19.35
CA PRO A 11 4.61 -34.58 -18.20
C PRO A 11 4.96 -33.10 -18.41
N THR A 12 3.95 -32.26 -18.51
CA THR A 12 4.10 -30.82 -18.30
C THR A 12 4.72 -30.68 -16.92
N GLU A 13 6.00 -30.29 -16.86
CA GLU A 13 6.62 -29.83 -15.63
C GLU A 13 5.67 -28.79 -15.04
N ASP A 14 5.10 -29.11 -13.87
CA ASP A 14 4.45 -28.13 -13.02
C ASP A 14 5.45 -27.00 -12.83
N LEU A 15 5.31 -25.91 -13.61
CA LEU A 15 6.00 -24.67 -13.34
C LEU A 15 5.60 -24.29 -11.93
N ALA A 16 6.49 -24.58 -10.97
CA ALA A 16 6.20 -24.47 -9.56
C ALA A 16 5.70 -23.05 -9.28
N VAL A 17 4.40 -22.92 -8.99
CA VAL A 17 3.77 -21.62 -8.76
C VAL A 17 4.48 -20.99 -7.57
N THR A 18 5.21 -19.91 -7.86
CA THR A 18 5.96 -19.18 -6.85
C THR A 18 4.99 -18.23 -6.16
N SER A 19 4.84 -18.37 -4.85
CA SER A 19 3.95 -17.55 -4.03
C SER A 19 4.68 -16.32 -3.51
N MET A 20 3.93 -15.24 -3.28
CA MET A 20 4.42 -14.06 -2.59
C MET A 20 4.19 -14.23 -1.09
N VAL A 21 5.27 -14.46 -0.35
CA VAL A 21 5.25 -14.72 1.10
C VAL A 21 5.68 -13.49 1.86
N ILE A 22 4.97 -13.18 2.94
CA ILE A 22 5.39 -12.23 3.96
C ILE A 22 6.23 -13.00 4.98
N GLU A 23 7.56 -12.94 4.82
CA GLU A 23 8.51 -13.68 5.64
C GLU A 23 8.63 -13.08 7.05
N SER A 24 8.66 -11.75 7.12
CA SER A 24 8.66 -11.00 8.37
C SER A 24 7.96 -9.67 8.18
N LEU A 25 7.39 -9.16 9.26
CA LEU A 25 6.68 -7.88 9.27
C LEU A 25 6.77 -7.24 10.65
N TRP A 26 6.80 -5.92 10.66
CA TRP A 26 6.79 -5.11 11.87
C TRP A 26 6.31 -3.70 11.54
N ALA A 27 5.42 -3.16 12.34
CA ALA A 27 5.02 -1.76 12.29
C ALA A 27 4.86 -1.19 13.70
N ARG A 28 5.08 0.12 13.83
CA ARG A 28 4.94 0.84 15.09
C ARG A 28 4.56 2.29 14.89
N GLN A 29 3.67 2.77 15.75
CA GLN A 29 3.47 4.21 15.93
C GLN A 29 4.66 4.78 16.69
N VAL A 30 5.10 5.97 16.28
CA VAL A 30 6.29 6.62 16.82
C VAL A 30 6.03 8.09 17.14
N LEU A 31 6.89 8.66 17.97
CA LEU A 31 6.69 10.01 18.51
C LEU A 31 7.26 11.10 17.59
N SER A 32 8.27 10.77 16.80
CA SER A 32 8.98 11.72 15.94
C SER A 32 9.75 10.99 14.84
N VAL A 33 10.25 11.75 13.86
CA VAL A 33 11.12 11.23 12.80
C VAL A 33 12.35 10.51 13.38
N GLY A 34 13.06 11.16 14.31
CA GLY A 34 14.26 10.57 14.91
C GLY A 34 13.98 9.27 15.65
N HIS A 35 12.93 9.24 16.48
CA HIS A 35 12.51 8.03 17.19
C HIS A 35 12.15 6.89 16.21
N GLY A 36 11.40 7.21 15.14
CA GLY A 36 11.02 6.23 14.13
C GLY A 36 12.20 5.62 13.38
N LEU A 37 13.14 6.46 12.93
CA LEU A 37 14.32 6.00 12.21
C LEU A 37 15.23 5.14 13.11
N SER A 38 15.43 5.51 14.38
CA SER A 38 16.21 4.68 15.31
C SER A 38 15.57 3.32 15.56
N LEU A 39 14.23 3.24 15.66
CA LEU A 39 13.54 1.96 15.79
C LEU A 39 13.64 1.12 14.51
N LEU A 40 13.51 1.73 13.33
CA LEU A 40 13.71 1.04 12.07
C LEU A 40 15.12 0.47 11.95
N GLU A 41 16.16 1.26 12.25
CA GLU A 41 17.54 0.80 12.24
C GLU A 41 17.75 -0.40 13.19
N ALA A 42 17.18 -0.34 14.40
CA ALA A 42 17.24 -1.44 15.35
C ALA A 42 16.56 -2.73 14.83
N GLN A 43 15.46 -2.60 14.08
CA GLN A 43 14.78 -3.74 13.45
C GLN A 43 15.56 -4.27 12.24
N LEU A 44 16.13 -3.38 11.41
CA LEU A 44 16.96 -3.78 10.28
C LEU A 44 18.21 -4.55 10.72
N ASN A 45 18.81 -4.17 11.85
CA ASN A 45 19.96 -4.87 12.42
C ASN A 45 19.62 -6.27 12.97
N GLN A 46 18.33 -6.61 13.10
CA GLN A 46 17.89 -7.97 13.48
C GLN A 46 17.77 -8.90 12.26
N LEU A 47 17.81 -8.36 11.04
CA LEU A 47 17.80 -9.16 9.83
C LEU A 47 19.18 -9.80 9.62
N THR A 48 19.21 -11.12 9.42
CA THR A 48 20.45 -11.86 9.14
C THR A 48 21.12 -11.36 7.86
N THR A 49 20.30 -11.07 6.83
CA THR A 49 20.73 -10.51 5.56
C THR A 49 19.74 -9.43 5.13
N LEU A 50 20.26 -8.32 4.63
CA LEU A 50 19.45 -7.24 4.08
C LEU A 50 19.15 -7.57 2.61
N PRO A 51 17.87 -7.64 2.19
CA PRO A 51 17.54 -7.84 0.78
C PRO A 51 18.19 -6.78 -0.11
N GLU A 52 18.69 -7.19 -1.28
CA GLU A 52 19.32 -6.26 -2.23
C GLU A 52 18.34 -5.19 -2.68
N GLN A 53 17.09 -5.57 -2.97
CA GLN A 53 16.04 -4.62 -3.33
C GLN A 53 15.31 -4.12 -2.08
N VAL A 54 15.25 -2.79 -1.95
CA VAL A 54 14.50 -2.11 -0.91
C VAL A 54 13.48 -1.17 -1.53
N LEU A 55 12.21 -1.33 -1.17
CA LEU A 55 11.11 -0.46 -1.58
C LEU A 55 10.74 0.47 -0.43
N LEU A 56 10.93 1.77 -0.63
CA LEU A 56 10.44 2.79 0.28
C LEU A 56 9.02 3.17 -0.12
N ILE A 57 8.10 3.19 0.85
CA ILE A 57 6.71 3.56 0.62
C ILE A 57 6.23 4.64 1.59
N SER A 58 5.33 5.49 1.10
CA SER A 58 4.57 6.44 1.90
C SER A 58 3.35 6.91 1.13
N ALA A 59 2.25 7.20 1.83
CA ALA A 59 1.09 7.86 1.26
C ALA A 59 1.37 9.31 0.82
N GLY A 60 2.37 9.94 1.42
CA GLY A 60 2.93 11.23 1.01
C GLY A 60 3.84 11.14 -0.23
N GLU A 61 3.94 9.99 -0.88
CA GLU A 61 4.85 9.76 -2.01
C GLU A 61 6.30 10.04 -1.57
N VAL A 62 7.10 10.74 -2.38
CA VAL A 62 8.51 11.07 -2.06
C VAL A 62 8.68 12.22 -1.05
N LYS A 63 7.59 12.82 -0.56
CA LYS A 63 7.64 14.00 0.34
C LYS A 63 8.35 13.76 1.68
N PRO A 64 8.35 12.55 2.28
CA PRO A 64 9.18 12.27 3.46
C PRO A 64 10.66 12.57 3.23
N LEU A 65 11.15 12.45 1.99
CA LEU A 65 12.53 12.78 1.64
C LEU A 65 12.84 14.28 1.70
N LEU A 66 11.87 15.17 1.96
CA LEU A 66 12.18 16.56 2.30
C LEU A 66 12.82 16.69 3.68
N ASN A 67 12.60 15.71 4.56
CA ASN A 67 13.25 15.64 5.84
C ASN A 67 14.68 15.10 5.69
N ALA A 68 15.68 15.88 6.13
CA ALA A 68 17.10 15.53 5.98
C ALA A 68 17.47 14.20 6.66
N LYS A 69 16.86 13.88 7.80
CA LYS A 69 17.14 12.62 8.52
C LYS A 69 16.63 11.40 7.74
N ILE A 70 15.50 11.54 7.06
CA ILE A 70 14.94 10.46 6.23
C ILE A 70 15.80 10.26 4.98
N ARG A 71 16.31 11.35 4.36
CA ARG A 71 17.29 11.24 3.27
C ARG A 71 18.57 10.55 3.71
N GLU A 72 19.10 10.92 4.86
CA GLU A 72 20.32 10.31 5.41
C GLU A 72 20.13 8.82 5.69
N PHE A 73 18.99 8.44 6.27
CA PHE A 73 18.61 7.03 6.45
C PHE A 73 18.56 6.27 5.11
N ALA A 74 17.88 6.82 4.09
CA ALA A 74 17.82 6.21 2.76
C ALA A 74 19.22 6.07 2.15
N ARG A 75 20.05 7.12 2.25
CA ARG A 75 21.45 7.07 1.82
C ARG A 75 22.25 5.97 2.52
N GLY A 76 22.03 5.80 3.83
CA GLY A 76 22.65 4.73 4.61
C GLY A 76 22.31 3.33 4.09
N LEU A 77 21.07 3.09 3.64
CA LEU A 77 20.69 1.83 3.00
C LEU A 77 21.44 1.60 1.68
N MET A 78 21.57 2.65 0.86
CA MET A 78 22.33 2.56 -0.41
C MET A 78 23.81 2.29 -0.19
N GLN A 79 24.41 2.94 0.82
CA GLN A 79 25.80 2.71 1.20
C GLN A 79 26.05 1.27 1.70
N LYS A 80 25.01 0.59 2.20
CA LYS A 80 25.03 -0.84 2.53
C LYS A 80 24.85 -1.75 1.30
N GLY A 81 24.77 -1.19 0.09
CA GLY A 81 24.64 -1.93 -1.17
C GLY A 81 23.20 -2.18 -1.62
N CYS A 82 22.19 -1.61 -0.96
CA CYS A 82 20.80 -1.78 -1.39
C CYS A 82 20.45 -0.96 -2.62
N GLN A 83 19.69 -1.57 -3.52
CA GLN A 83 18.98 -0.90 -4.61
C GLN A 83 17.64 -0.36 -4.08
N LEU A 84 17.58 0.95 -3.84
CA LEU A 84 16.36 1.62 -3.41
C LEU A 84 15.45 2.00 -4.57
N ARG A 85 14.14 1.80 -4.39
CA ARG A 85 13.10 2.42 -5.21
C ARG A 85 12.03 3.01 -4.30
N PHE A 86 11.47 4.14 -4.69
CA PHE A 86 10.27 4.65 -4.03
C PHE A 86 9.04 4.19 -4.82
N VAL A 87 8.05 3.64 -4.15
CA VAL A 87 6.76 3.28 -4.77
C VAL A 87 5.60 3.79 -3.93
N SER A 88 4.56 4.30 -4.58
CA SER A 88 3.41 4.86 -3.88
C SER A 88 2.11 4.72 -4.65
N ALA A 89 1.03 4.61 -3.88
CA ALA A 89 -0.35 4.72 -4.34
C ALA A 89 -1.22 5.35 -3.23
N ALA A 90 -0.79 6.47 -2.62
CA ALA A 90 -1.45 7.03 -1.44
C ALA A 90 -1.49 6.01 -0.28
N CYS A 91 -2.59 5.92 0.46
CA CYS A 91 -2.72 4.94 1.55
C CYS A 91 -2.66 3.48 1.07
N THR A 92 -2.83 3.20 -0.23
CA THR A 92 -2.64 1.82 -0.74
C THR A 92 -1.19 1.53 -1.13
N SER A 93 -0.19 2.30 -0.67
CA SER A 93 1.21 2.12 -1.07
C SER A 93 1.81 0.76 -0.70
N PHE A 94 1.30 0.06 0.33
CA PHE A 94 1.72 -1.32 0.58
C PHE A 94 1.28 -2.28 -0.53
N HIS A 95 0.11 -2.05 -1.13
CA HIS A 95 -0.35 -2.81 -2.31
C HIS A 95 0.55 -2.52 -3.51
N ALA A 96 0.97 -1.26 -3.69
CA ALA A 96 1.95 -0.90 -4.71
C ALA A 96 3.30 -1.61 -4.50
N ALA A 97 3.75 -1.75 -3.26
CA ALA A 97 4.97 -2.50 -2.93
C ALA A 97 4.85 -3.98 -3.33
N VAL A 98 3.69 -4.59 -3.07
CA VAL A 98 3.39 -5.96 -3.48
C VAL A 98 3.43 -6.11 -5.01
N PHE A 99 2.87 -5.15 -5.75
CA PHE A 99 2.93 -5.14 -7.21
C PHE A 99 4.35 -4.98 -7.76
N GLU A 100 5.12 -4.04 -7.24
CA GLU A 100 6.52 -3.83 -7.67
C GLU A 100 7.36 -5.08 -7.33
N ALA A 101 7.19 -5.64 -6.13
CA ALA A 101 7.87 -6.87 -5.73
C ALA A 101 7.49 -8.04 -6.65
N SER A 102 6.20 -8.25 -6.94
CA SER A 102 5.73 -9.37 -7.78
C SER A 102 6.26 -9.29 -9.21
N GLN A 103 6.36 -8.09 -9.78
CA GLN A 103 6.87 -7.86 -11.13
C GLN A 103 8.40 -7.77 -11.23
N SER A 104 9.10 -7.56 -10.12
CA SER A 104 10.57 -7.50 -10.10
C SER A 104 11.24 -8.86 -10.40
N GLN A 105 12.52 -8.86 -10.79
CA GLN A 105 13.29 -10.12 -10.90
C GLN A 105 13.87 -10.58 -9.56
N SER A 106 13.83 -9.73 -8.53
CA SER A 106 14.33 -10.04 -7.19
C SER A 106 13.49 -11.13 -6.54
N GLN A 107 14.16 -12.08 -5.90
CA GLN A 107 13.50 -13.11 -5.09
C GLN A 107 13.04 -12.54 -3.75
N ASP A 108 13.87 -11.70 -3.14
CA ASP A 108 13.60 -11.06 -1.86
C ASP A 108 13.54 -9.55 -2.02
N CYS A 109 12.59 -8.94 -1.33
CA CYS A 109 12.39 -7.50 -1.32
C CYS A 109 12.05 -7.02 0.09
N LEU A 110 12.76 -6.01 0.58
CA LEU A 110 12.43 -5.34 1.82
C LEU A 110 11.57 -4.12 1.53
N VAL A 111 10.34 -4.10 2.03
CA VAL A 111 9.47 -2.92 2.03
C VAL A 111 9.68 -2.15 3.32
N ILE A 112 9.96 -0.85 3.25
CA ILE A 112 10.03 0.06 4.40
C ILE A 112 8.98 1.15 4.22
N ALA A 113 8.05 1.23 5.16
CA ALA A 113 7.03 2.26 5.19
C ALA A 113 7.45 3.42 6.09
N LEU A 114 7.42 4.63 5.53
CA LEU A 114 7.91 5.87 6.14
C LEU A 114 6.79 6.91 6.22
N GLU A 115 5.82 6.68 7.11
CA GLU A 115 4.78 7.67 7.40
C GLU A 115 5.25 8.58 8.54
N LEU A 116 6.33 9.29 8.24
CA LEU A 116 7.04 10.19 9.13
C LEU A 116 6.83 11.64 8.68
N ASP A 117 7.12 12.57 9.58
CA ASP A 117 6.90 14.00 9.38
C ASP A 117 5.40 14.33 9.27
N GLN A 118 4.69 14.10 10.38
CA GLN A 118 3.24 14.32 10.52
C GLN A 118 2.78 15.66 9.92
N GLY A 119 3.55 16.74 10.06
CA GLY A 119 3.16 18.04 9.52
C GLY A 119 3.08 18.06 7.99
N LEU A 120 4.04 17.44 7.31
CA LEU A 120 4.04 17.31 5.85
C LEU A 120 2.90 16.40 5.36
N GLN A 121 2.73 15.26 6.03
CA GLN A 121 1.69 14.28 5.69
C GLN A 121 0.27 14.82 5.95
N GLN A 122 0.08 15.54 7.06
CA GLN A 122 -1.19 16.17 7.39
C GLN A 122 -1.56 17.24 6.36
N ALA A 123 -0.58 18.01 5.87
CA ALA A 123 -0.82 18.97 4.81
C ALA A 123 -1.31 18.30 3.51
N CYS A 124 -0.87 17.07 3.22
CA CYS A 124 -1.42 16.30 2.10
C CYS A 124 -2.89 15.96 2.32
N LEU A 125 -3.29 15.45 3.50
CA LEU A 125 -4.71 15.18 3.78
C LEU A 125 -5.56 16.46 3.76
N ASN A 126 -5.04 17.53 4.37
CA ASN A 126 -5.72 18.83 4.40
C ASN A 126 -5.93 19.39 2.99
N SER A 127 -4.95 19.22 2.09
CA SER A 127 -5.07 19.63 0.68
C SER A 127 -6.12 18.85 -0.12
N LEU A 128 -6.49 17.66 0.36
CA LEU A 128 -7.50 16.80 -0.24
C LEU A 128 -8.88 17.00 0.40
N GLY A 129 -8.99 17.82 1.45
CA GLY A 129 -10.23 18.08 2.17
C GLY A 129 -10.63 16.99 3.16
N VAL A 130 -9.74 16.03 3.45
CA VAL A 130 -10.03 14.88 4.34
C VAL A 130 -9.26 14.94 5.66
N GLY A 131 -8.45 15.97 5.85
CA GLY A 131 -7.62 16.12 7.04
C GLY A 131 -8.37 16.75 8.21
N ASN A 132 -7.67 17.40 9.12
CA ASN A 132 -8.21 17.85 10.41
C ASN A 132 -8.37 19.37 10.53
N ASP A 133 -8.31 20.09 9.41
CA ASP A 133 -8.73 21.49 9.39
C ASP A 133 -10.25 21.61 9.59
N VAL A 134 -10.69 22.81 9.94
CA VAL A 134 -12.11 23.15 10.13
C VAL A 134 -12.91 22.75 8.88
N GLU A 135 -14.09 22.17 9.08
CA GLU A 135 -15.01 21.67 8.03
C GLU A 135 -14.52 20.48 7.19
N GLN A 136 -13.39 19.87 7.53
CA GLN A 136 -12.91 18.64 6.88
C GLN A 136 -13.33 17.36 7.63
N ASP A 137 -12.98 16.20 7.08
CA ASP A 137 -13.36 14.88 7.62
C ASP A 137 -12.76 14.55 9.00
N GLY A 138 -11.73 15.28 9.43
CA GLY A 138 -11.11 15.15 10.74
C GLY A 138 -9.96 14.17 10.83
N LEU A 139 -9.46 13.60 9.71
CA LEU A 139 -8.38 12.62 9.78
C LEU A 139 -7.09 13.27 10.27
N THR A 140 -6.50 12.65 11.28
CA THR A 140 -5.23 13.05 11.90
C THR A 140 -4.19 11.98 11.61
N VAL A 141 -3.15 12.36 10.87
CA VAL A 141 -2.01 11.50 10.59
C VAL A 141 -1.29 11.15 11.89
N LEU A 142 -0.89 9.89 12.01
CA LEU A 142 0.04 9.44 13.03
C LEU A 142 1.42 9.19 12.42
N ASN A 143 2.47 9.65 13.11
CA ASN A 143 3.82 9.22 12.76
C ASN A 143 3.93 7.71 13.00
N CYS A 144 4.27 6.96 11.96
CA CYS A 144 4.47 5.53 12.05
C CYS A 144 5.54 5.06 11.06
N VAL A 145 6.16 3.94 11.41
CA VAL A 145 7.16 3.27 10.59
C VAL A 145 6.88 1.79 10.58
N GLY A 146 7.33 1.12 9.54
CA GLY A 146 7.27 -0.33 9.50
C GLY A 146 8.16 -0.90 8.42
N LEU A 147 8.37 -2.20 8.51
CA LEU A 147 9.07 -2.97 7.51
C LEU A 147 8.34 -4.30 7.26
N CYS A 148 8.54 -4.84 6.07
CA CYS A 148 8.02 -6.12 5.65
C CYS A 148 8.99 -6.76 4.66
N VAL A 149 9.37 -8.01 4.86
CA VAL A 149 10.17 -8.77 3.90
C VAL A 149 9.21 -9.61 3.06
N LEU A 150 9.15 -9.28 1.77
CA LEU A 150 8.42 -10.02 0.75
C LEU A 150 9.38 -10.98 0.05
N ARG A 151 9.00 -12.25 -0.05
CA ARG A 151 9.80 -13.31 -0.66
C ARG A 151 8.99 -14.10 -1.67
N LYS A 152 9.58 -14.32 -2.84
CA LYS A 152 9.08 -15.25 -3.85
C LYS A 152 9.62 -16.63 -3.53
N LYS A 153 8.75 -17.54 -3.07
CA LYS A 153 9.14 -18.93 -2.79
C LYS A 153 7.98 -19.88 -2.95
N HIS A 154 8.27 -21.18 -2.88
CA HIS A 154 7.22 -22.17 -2.71
C HIS A 154 6.56 -21.98 -1.35
N ALA A 155 5.23 -21.92 -1.33
CA ALA A 155 4.47 -21.77 -0.10
C ALA A 155 4.58 -23.01 0.80
N GLU A 156 4.92 -22.78 2.06
CA GLU A 156 4.93 -23.76 3.14
C GLU A 156 3.71 -23.60 4.06
N PRO A 157 3.30 -24.63 4.83
CA PRO A 157 2.09 -24.59 5.66
C PRO A 157 2.03 -23.47 6.70
N LYS A 158 3.19 -22.93 7.11
CA LYS A 158 3.28 -21.85 8.11
C LYS A 158 3.44 -20.47 7.50
N ASP A 159 3.66 -20.38 6.19
CA ASP A 159 3.89 -19.12 5.51
C ASP A 159 2.63 -18.26 5.51
N ILE A 160 2.83 -16.95 5.66
CA ILE A 160 1.80 -15.94 5.43
C ILE A 160 1.87 -15.56 3.95
N ILE A 161 0.83 -15.87 3.19
CA ILE A 161 0.84 -15.77 1.72
C ILE A 161 -0.10 -14.67 1.30
N ILE A 162 0.36 -13.78 0.43
CA ILE A 162 -0.52 -12.84 -0.28
C ILE A 162 -1.13 -13.59 -1.45
N MET A 163 -2.39 -13.99 -1.31
CA MET A 163 -3.13 -14.73 -2.33
C MET A 163 -3.59 -13.82 -3.46
N GLN A 164 -4.03 -12.62 -3.11
CA GLN A 164 -4.55 -11.64 -4.06
C GLN A 164 -4.23 -10.22 -3.57
N CYS A 165 -3.98 -9.32 -4.51
CA CYS A 165 -3.72 -7.91 -4.24
C CYS A 165 -4.28 -7.09 -5.39
N ASP A 166 -5.22 -6.19 -5.10
CA ASP A 166 -5.86 -5.32 -6.08
C ASP A 166 -6.05 -3.91 -5.52
N ILE A 167 -6.04 -2.90 -6.39
CA ILE A 167 -6.45 -1.54 -6.15
C ILE A 167 -7.57 -1.24 -7.15
N LEU A 168 -8.80 -1.18 -6.66
CA LEU A 168 -9.97 -0.76 -7.42
C LEU A 168 -10.00 0.77 -7.48
N SER A 169 -10.19 1.34 -8.67
CA SER A 169 -10.15 2.79 -8.90
C SER A 169 -11.51 3.31 -9.34
N GLN A 170 -12.03 4.30 -8.63
CA GLN A 170 -13.27 4.98 -8.98
C GLN A 170 -13.15 5.66 -10.37
N PRO A 171 -13.98 5.28 -11.36
CA PRO A 171 -14.02 5.96 -12.64
C PRO A 171 -14.49 7.42 -12.51
N LEU A 172 -14.19 8.24 -13.52
CA LEU A 172 -14.70 9.61 -13.61
C LEU A 172 -16.22 9.64 -13.80
N GLY A 173 -16.82 10.77 -13.44
CA GLY A 173 -18.24 11.06 -13.65
C GLY A 173 -19.16 10.69 -12.49
N MET A 174 -20.44 11.05 -12.62
CA MET A 174 -21.43 10.95 -11.54
C MET A 174 -21.68 9.51 -11.07
N SER A 175 -21.51 8.51 -11.94
CA SER A 175 -21.69 7.08 -11.60
C SER A 175 -20.42 6.40 -11.09
N GLY A 176 -19.31 7.13 -10.93
CA GLY A 176 -18.02 6.56 -10.54
C GLY A 176 -18.08 5.74 -9.25
N THR A 177 -18.71 6.28 -8.20
CA THR A 177 -18.86 5.59 -6.92
C THR A 177 -19.68 4.30 -7.05
N GLN A 178 -20.77 4.33 -7.83
CA GLN A 178 -21.59 3.15 -8.06
C GLN A 178 -20.83 2.05 -8.80
N LYS A 179 -20.02 2.42 -9.80
CA LYS A 179 -19.15 1.47 -10.51
C LYS A 179 -18.09 0.86 -9.59
N LEU A 180 -17.49 1.67 -8.71
CA LEU A 180 -16.56 1.16 -7.69
C LEU A 180 -17.24 0.14 -6.76
N LEU A 181 -18.45 0.46 -6.29
CA LEU A 181 -19.23 -0.43 -5.43
C LEU A 181 -19.57 -1.75 -6.12
N LEU A 182 -19.96 -1.72 -7.41
CA LEU A 182 -20.21 -2.94 -8.19
C LEU A 182 -18.95 -3.79 -8.36
N MET A 183 -17.82 -3.18 -8.74
CA MET A 183 -16.54 -3.89 -8.83
C MET A 183 -16.16 -4.55 -7.51
N PHE A 184 -16.39 -3.85 -6.40
CA PHE A 184 -16.05 -4.37 -5.08
C PHE A 184 -17.04 -5.44 -4.59
N GLU A 185 -18.32 -5.31 -4.89
CA GLU A 185 -19.34 -6.32 -4.63
C GLU A 185 -19.01 -7.63 -5.37
N ASP A 186 -18.66 -7.54 -6.66
CA ASP A 186 -18.23 -8.68 -7.46
C ASP A 186 -16.93 -9.30 -6.91
N TYR A 187 -15.98 -8.45 -6.47
CA TYR A 187 -14.75 -8.90 -5.83
C TYR A 187 -15.03 -9.75 -4.59
N ILE A 188 -15.87 -9.26 -3.66
CA ILE A 188 -16.19 -9.98 -2.42
C ILE A 188 -16.90 -11.30 -2.70
N LYS A 189 -17.85 -11.33 -3.64
CA LYS A 189 -18.63 -12.54 -3.96
C LYS A 189 -17.79 -13.69 -4.51
N CYS A 190 -16.61 -13.39 -5.06
CA CYS A 190 -15.67 -14.39 -5.57
C CYS A 190 -14.68 -14.90 -4.51
N LEU A 191 -14.70 -14.37 -3.28
CA LEU A 191 -13.78 -14.78 -2.23
C LEU A 191 -14.19 -16.13 -1.62
N PRO A 192 -13.24 -16.90 -1.06
CA PRO A 192 -13.55 -18.10 -0.29
C PRO A 192 -14.54 -17.81 0.85
N GLU A 193 -15.50 -18.70 1.09
CA GLU A 193 -16.53 -18.53 2.13
C GLU A 193 -15.95 -18.30 3.54
N ALA A 194 -14.79 -18.88 3.84
CA ALA A 194 -14.10 -18.72 5.13
C ALA A 194 -13.30 -17.41 5.26
N THR A 195 -13.38 -16.50 4.27
CA THR A 195 -12.66 -15.23 4.29
C THR A 195 -13.22 -14.31 5.37
N GLN A 196 -12.33 -13.76 6.18
CA GLN A 196 -12.65 -12.81 7.23
C GLN A 196 -12.28 -11.39 6.76
N PRO A 197 -13.25 -10.57 6.34
CA PRO A 197 -13.01 -9.19 5.95
C PRO A 197 -12.67 -8.32 7.16
N VAL A 198 -11.64 -7.49 7.02
CA VAL A 198 -11.28 -6.44 7.99
C VAL A 198 -11.83 -5.11 7.49
N SER A 199 -12.62 -4.44 8.33
CA SER A 199 -13.31 -3.21 7.97
C SER A 199 -12.35 -2.13 7.47
N PHE A 200 -12.74 -1.48 6.37
CA PHE A 200 -12.05 -0.28 5.90
C PHE A 200 -12.48 1.00 6.64
N ALA A 201 -13.33 0.89 7.67
CA ALA A 201 -13.89 2.03 8.39
C ALA A 201 -12.79 2.98 8.87
N ILE A 202 -12.98 4.25 8.50
CA ILE A 202 -12.19 5.41 8.90
C ILE A 202 -13.18 6.56 9.07
N SER A 203 -12.85 7.58 9.88
CA SER A 203 -13.78 8.71 10.12
C SER A 203 -14.01 9.65 8.92
N SER A 204 -13.62 9.25 7.70
CA SER A 204 -13.91 10.00 6.47
C SER A 204 -15.39 9.92 6.06
N GLN A 205 -15.91 10.99 5.47
CA GLN A 205 -17.27 11.00 4.92
C GLN A 205 -17.40 10.03 3.75
N TRP A 206 -16.36 9.91 2.93
CA TRP A 206 -16.34 8.98 1.81
C TRP A 206 -16.39 7.53 2.28
N GLY A 207 -15.60 7.16 3.30
CA GLY A 207 -15.60 5.83 3.88
C GLY A 207 -16.96 5.46 4.48
N LYS A 208 -17.57 6.36 5.27
CA LYS A 208 -18.92 6.15 5.82
C LYS A 208 -19.97 5.92 4.73
N LYS A 209 -19.92 6.70 3.63
CA LYS A 209 -20.84 6.54 2.49
C LYS A 209 -20.63 5.21 1.77
N LEU A 210 -19.39 4.78 1.59
CA LEU A 210 -19.08 3.48 1.00
C LEU A 210 -19.59 2.34 1.88
N GLU A 211 -19.34 2.40 3.19
CA GLU A 211 -19.80 1.40 4.15
C GLU A 211 -21.32 1.27 4.13
N LEU A 212 -22.05 2.38 4.25
CA LEU A 212 -23.52 2.39 4.16
C LEU A 212 -24.02 1.79 2.84
N ALA A 213 -23.43 2.17 1.70
CA ALA A 213 -23.83 1.63 0.41
C ALA A 213 -23.53 0.13 0.26
N LEU A 214 -22.48 -0.37 0.93
CA LEU A 214 -22.16 -1.80 0.94
C LEU A 214 -23.06 -2.59 1.87
N GLN A 215 -23.48 -2.01 3.00
CA GLN A 215 -24.46 -2.62 3.90
C GLN A 215 -25.76 -2.98 3.17
N GLU A 216 -26.22 -2.11 2.28
CA GLU A 216 -27.44 -2.34 1.48
C GLU A 216 -27.25 -3.40 0.39
N ARG A 217 -26.02 -3.61 -0.09
CA ARG A 217 -25.71 -4.49 -1.22
C ARG A 217 -25.28 -5.89 -0.79
N LEU A 218 -24.54 -5.97 0.31
CA LEU A 218 -24.01 -7.22 0.83
C LEU A 218 -25.00 -7.81 1.83
N SER A 219 -25.53 -8.98 1.51
CA SER A 219 -26.48 -9.71 2.35
C SER A 219 -26.03 -11.15 2.60
N GLY A 220 -26.68 -11.81 3.57
CA GLY A 220 -26.35 -13.18 3.94
C GLY A 220 -24.92 -13.32 4.47
N PRO A 221 -24.11 -14.27 3.96
CA PRO A 221 -22.76 -14.53 4.48
C PRO A 221 -21.77 -13.38 4.25
N PHE A 222 -22.12 -12.39 3.43
CA PHE A 222 -21.28 -11.21 3.16
C PHE A 222 -21.71 -9.98 3.96
N ALA A 223 -22.70 -10.11 4.84
CA ALA A 223 -23.22 -9.01 5.64
C ALA A 223 -22.12 -8.36 6.50
N THR A 224 -22.14 -7.03 6.57
CA THR A 224 -21.10 -6.22 7.23
C THR A 224 -20.99 -6.41 8.75
N SER A 225 -22.00 -6.98 9.41
CA SER A 225 -22.02 -7.18 10.86
C SER A 225 -20.96 -8.15 11.38
N GLU A 226 -20.32 -8.93 10.49
CA GLU A 226 -19.33 -9.94 10.84
C GLU A 226 -17.88 -9.53 10.49
N TRP A 227 -17.67 -8.27 10.08
CA TRP A 227 -16.33 -7.78 9.71
C TRP A 227 -15.45 -7.56 10.95
N LEU A 228 -14.18 -7.91 10.85
CA LEU A 228 -13.17 -7.59 11.87
C LEU A 228 -12.97 -6.06 11.94
N ALA A 229 -12.62 -5.55 13.11
CA ALA A 229 -12.45 -4.11 13.31
C ALA A 229 -11.24 -3.56 12.52
N SER A 230 -11.38 -2.35 11.98
CA SER A 230 -10.26 -1.60 11.41
C SER A 230 -9.21 -1.33 12.49
N ALA A 231 -7.93 -1.36 12.12
CA ALA A 231 -6.87 -0.84 13.01
C ALA A 231 -7.02 0.66 13.25
N GLU A 232 -7.64 1.38 12.32
CA GLU A 232 -7.90 2.82 12.42
C GLU A 232 -9.20 3.06 13.17
N GLN A 233 -9.11 3.72 14.33
CA GLN A 233 -10.26 4.06 15.16
C GLN A 233 -10.35 5.57 15.37
N GLY A 234 -11.58 6.08 15.35
CA GLY A 234 -11.82 7.51 15.45
C GLY A 234 -11.12 8.27 14.31
N GLN A 235 -10.39 9.32 14.65
CA GLN A 235 -9.74 10.21 13.70
C GLN A 235 -8.29 9.80 13.35
N GLN A 236 -7.76 8.73 13.96
CA GLN A 236 -6.38 8.33 13.79
C GLN A 236 -6.16 7.63 12.44
N HIS A 237 -5.12 8.06 11.70
CA HIS A 237 -4.82 7.52 10.38
C HIS A 237 -3.36 7.06 10.28
N PHE A 238 -3.17 5.78 9.99
CA PHE A 238 -1.88 5.10 9.79
C PHE A 238 -1.44 5.13 8.32
N LEU A 239 -2.22 5.75 7.42
CA LEU A 239 -1.86 5.91 6.02
C LEU A 239 -1.55 4.55 5.36
N SER A 240 -0.38 4.38 4.75
CA SER A 240 -0.01 3.13 4.07
C SER A 240 0.41 1.99 4.99
N LEU A 241 0.55 2.24 6.30
CA LEU A 241 0.90 1.24 7.30
C LEU A 241 -0.29 0.45 7.83
N LYS A 242 -1.54 0.86 7.51
CA LYS A 242 -2.74 0.18 7.98
C LYS A 242 -2.69 -1.35 7.76
N PRO A 243 -2.35 -1.88 6.56
CA PRO A 243 -2.30 -3.34 6.35
C PRO A 243 -1.30 -4.06 7.27
N LEU A 244 -0.18 -3.42 7.61
CA LEU A 244 0.84 -4.02 8.48
C LEU A 244 0.33 -4.10 9.93
N PHE A 245 -0.31 -3.04 10.43
CA PHE A 245 -0.93 -3.04 11.76
C PHE A 245 -2.05 -4.09 11.87
N GLU A 246 -2.90 -4.19 10.85
CA GLU A 246 -3.98 -5.18 10.83
C GLU A 246 -3.44 -6.59 10.78
N LEU A 247 -2.43 -6.85 9.94
CA LEU A 247 -1.81 -8.17 9.87
C LEU A 247 -1.10 -8.54 11.18
N GLN A 248 -0.47 -7.59 11.87
CA GLN A 248 0.08 -7.81 13.23
C GLN A 248 -1.00 -8.13 14.25
N GLY A 249 -2.12 -7.39 14.24
CA GLY A 249 -3.22 -7.58 15.19
C GLY A 249 -4.01 -8.87 14.96
N TYR A 250 -4.12 -9.31 13.70
CA TYR A 250 -4.98 -10.42 13.29
C TYR A 250 -4.23 -11.71 12.92
N GLN A 251 -2.96 -11.87 13.30
CA GLN A 251 -2.22 -13.10 13.01
C GLN A 251 -2.92 -14.39 13.46
N ALA A 252 -3.61 -14.35 14.60
CA ALA A 252 -4.36 -15.50 15.12
C ALA A 252 -5.62 -15.80 14.29
N ALA A 253 -6.22 -14.79 13.66
CA ALA A 253 -7.39 -14.97 12.80
C ALA A 253 -7.06 -15.74 11.51
N LEU A 254 -5.81 -15.66 11.02
CA LEU A 254 -5.33 -16.45 9.89
C LEU A 254 -5.41 -17.98 10.11
N ALA A 255 -5.50 -18.44 11.37
CA ALA A 255 -5.71 -19.85 11.66
C ALA A 255 -7.15 -20.32 11.38
N LYS A 256 -8.11 -19.39 11.28
CA LYS A 256 -9.52 -19.67 11.01
C LYS A 256 -9.88 -19.60 9.52
N GLY A 257 -9.09 -18.87 8.74
CA GLY A 257 -9.31 -18.67 7.31
C GLY A 257 -8.54 -17.46 6.78
N PRO A 258 -8.63 -17.17 5.47
CA PRO A 258 -8.02 -16.00 4.87
C PRO A 258 -8.51 -14.68 5.48
N LEU A 259 -7.67 -13.65 5.48
CA LEU A 259 -8.01 -12.27 5.84
C LEU A 259 -8.10 -11.43 4.58
N LEU A 260 -9.17 -10.65 4.43
CA LEU A 260 -9.24 -9.58 3.45
C LEU A 260 -8.93 -8.24 4.13
N LEU A 261 -7.74 -7.69 3.91
CA LEU A 261 -7.35 -6.37 4.38
C LEU A 261 -7.78 -5.31 3.36
N MET A 262 -8.38 -4.23 3.84
CA MET A 262 -8.95 -3.19 2.98
C MET A 262 -8.46 -1.80 3.34
N THR A 263 -8.07 -1.03 2.33
CA THR A 263 -7.50 0.31 2.52
C THR A 263 -8.12 1.33 1.57
N LEU A 264 -8.63 2.42 2.12
CA LEU A 264 -9.10 3.56 1.32
C LEU A 264 -7.93 4.48 0.97
N GLY A 265 -7.64 4.61 -0.32
CA GLY A 265 -6.60 5.47 -0.88
C GLY A 265 -7.17 6.76 -1.47
N GLY A 266 -6.35 7.82 -1.41
CA GLY A 266 -6.64 9.07 -2.09
C GLY A 266 -6.87 8.88 -3.59
N GLY A 267 -7.70 9.74 -4.18
CA GLY A 267 -8.09 9.59 -5.59
C GLY A 267 -9.19 8.54 -5.81
N GLY A 268 -9.97 8.22 -4.78
CA GLY A 268 -11.11 7.29 -4.87
C GLY A 268 -10.68 5.87 -5.15
N ARG A 269 -9.68 5.37 -4.42
CA ARG A 269 -9.09 4.05 -4.60
C ARG A 269 -9.42 3.16 -3.41
N LEU A 270 -9.72 1.89 -3.66
CA LEU A 270 -9.92 0.87 -2.64
C LEU A 270 -8.91 -0.24 -2.87
N GLY A 271 -7.95 -0.37 -1.96
CA GLY A 271 -7.02 -1.49 -1.91
C GLY A 271 -7.69 -2.69 -1.25
N CYS A 272 -7.54 -3.85 -1.86
CA CYS A 272 -8.00 -5.15 -1.39
C CYS A 272 -6.79 -6.11 -1.38
N MET A 273 -6.49 -6.71 -0.24
CA MET A 273 -5.40 -7.68 -0.11
C MET A 273 -5.89 -8.92 0.62
N LEU A 274 -5.94 -10.05 -0.07
CA LEU A 274 -6.31 -11.34 0.50
C LEU A 274 -5.05 -12.06 0.97
N ILE A 275 -4.99 -12.37 2.26
CA ILE A 275 -3.84 -13.01 2.90
C ILE A 275 -4.29 -14.31 3.56
N SER A 276 -3.52 -15.37 3.42
CA SER A 276 -3.78 -16.65 4.07
C SER A 276 -2.56 -17.15 4.83
N ARG A 277 -2.75 -18.24 5.57
CA ARG A 277 -1.66 -19.03 6.14
C ARG A 277 -1.66 -20.42 5.53
N GLY A 278 -0.56 -20.78 4.87
CA GLY A 278 -0.35 -22.13 4.31
C GLY A 278 -1.26 -22.52 3.14
N LEU A 279 -2.24 -21.70 2.75
CA LEU A 279 -3.06 -21.91 1.55
C LEU A 279 -2.36 -21.27 0.36
N LYS A 280 -2.01 -22.09 -0.63
CA LYS A 280 -1.34 -21.61 -1.85
C LYS A 280 -2.22 -20.61 -2.58
N ALA A 281 -1.60 -19.63 -3.22
CA ALA A 281 -2.28 -18.82 -4.20
C ALA A 281 -2.54 -19.68 -5.44
N ASP A 282 -3.80 -19.79 -5.87
CA ASP A 282 -4.16 -20.54 -7.07
C ASP A 282 -3.73 -19.81 -8.36
N GLN A 283 -3.48 -18.50 -8.26
CA GLN A 283 -3.13 -17.65 -9.38
C GLN A 283 -1.99 -16.69 -9.02
N ALA A 284 -1.24 -16.27 -10.03
CA ALA A 284 -0.28 -15.18 -9.88
C ALA A 284 -1.01 -13.87 -9.54
N LEU A 285 -0.35 -13.00 -8.77
CA LEU A 285 -0.88 -11.69 -8.43
C LEU A 285 -1.24 -10.89 -9.69
N THR A 286 -2.34 -10.14 -9.61
CA THR A 286 -2.84 -9.34 -10.73
C THR A 286 -1.76 -8.41 -11.26
N GLN A 287 -1.67 -8.32 -12.60
CA GLN A 287 -0.77 -7.36 -13.25
C GLN A 287 -1.18 -5.93 -12.89
N ALA A 288 -0.18 -5.10 -12.62
CA ALA A 288 -0.37 -3.69 -12.27
C ALA A 288 0.38 -2.80 -13.26
N SER A 289 -0.23 -1.67 -13.60
CA SER A 289 0.40 -0.65 -14.43
C SER A 289 1.13 0.37 -13.55
N LEU A 290 2.13 1.05 -14.11
CA LEU A 290 2.90 2.06 -13.38
C LEU A 290 3.13 3.31 -14.20
N SER A 291 3.35 4.43 -13.50
CA SER A 291 3.94 5.64 -14.07
C SER A 291 5.28 5.94 -13.39
N GLU A 292 6.32 6.17 -14.19
CA GLU A 292 7.60 6.69 -13.69
C GLU A 292 7.49 8.17 -13.35
N CYS A 293 8.09 8.56 -12.23
CA CYS A 293 8.12 9.91 -11.73
C CYS A 293 9.56 10.31 -11.37
N CYS A 294 9.85 11.61 -11.43
CA CYS A 294 11.16 12.15 -11.10
C CYS A 294 11.14 12.74 -9.69
N ILE A 295 12.02 12.24 -8.81
CA ILE A 295 12.10 12.69 -7.41
C ILE A 295 12.46 14.18 -7.36
N LYS A 296 13.49 14.60 -8.11
CA LYS A 296 13.97 15.98 -8.13
C LYS A 296 12.87 16.97 -8.51
N SER A 297 12.08 16.69 -9.55
CA SER A 297 10.99 17.57 -9.97
C SER A 297 9.90 17.65 -8.91
N ASP A 298 9.54 16.52 -8.30
CA ASP A 298 8.45 16.45 -7.32
C ASP A 298 8.84 17.08 -5.99
N GLN A 299 10.09 16.91 -5.54
CA GLN A 299 10.63 17.61 -4.39
C GLN A 299 10.69 19.12 -4.63
N SER A 300 11.18 19.55 -5.80
CA SER A 300 11.25 20.98 -6.14
C SER A 300 9.86 21.62 -6.17
N ALA A 301 8.88 20.94 -6.75
CA ALA A 301 7.49 21.39 -6.79
C ALA A 301 6.90 21.53 -5.38
N TYR A 302 7.21 20.60 -4.47
CA TYR A 302 6.73 20.70 -3.09
C TYR A 302 7.47 21.77 -2.28
N GLN A 303 8.78 21.94 -2.48
CA GLN A 303 9.54 23.03 -1.88
C GLN A 303 8.96 24.40 -2.30
N ALA A 304 8.58 24.56 -3.57
CA ALA A 304 7.85 25.74 -4.04
C ALA A 304 6.54 25.95 -3.28
N ALA A 305 5.76 24.89 -3.05
CA ALA A 305 4.55 24.98 -2.23
C ALA A 305 4.83 25.43 -0.79
N LEU A 306 5.92 24.94 -0.18
CA LEU A 306 6.28 25.35 1.19
C LEU A 306 6.61 26.85 1.31
N HIS A 307 7.11 27.50 0.26
CA HIS A 307 7.39 28.93 0.28
C HIS A 307 6.13 29.79 0.42
N VAL A 308 5.00 29.38 -0.16
CA VAL A 308 3.73 30.11 -0.06
C VAL A 308 2.90 29.76 1.18
N LYS A 309 3.37 28.82 2.01
CA LYS A 309 2.62 28.29 3.17
C LYS A 309 2.17 29.37 4.14
N ASN A 310 3.03 30.34 4.42
CA ASN A 310 2.76 31.41 5.37
C ASN A 310 2.01 32.61 4.75
N GLU A 311 1.90 32.66 3.42
CA GLU A 311 1.28 33.77 2.69
C GLU A 311 -0.22 33.51 2.49
N CYS A 312 -0.59 32.30 2.05
CA CYS A 312 -1.97 31.94 1.78
C CYS A 312 -2.19 30.43 1.89
N GLN A 313 -2.98 30.01 2.87
CA GLN A 313 -3.29 28.59 3.12
C GLN A 313 -3.98 27.93 1.92
N ALA A 314 -4.93 28.62 1.28
CA ALA A 314 -5.64 28.07 0.12
C ALA A 314 -4.69 27.83 -1.06
N SER A 315 -3.79 28.78 -1.35
CA SER A 315 -2.76 28.64 -2.38
C SER A 315 -1.79 27.50 -2.05
N TYR A 316 -1.35 27.41 -0.80
CA TYR A 316 -0.50 26.32 -0.33
C TYR A 316 -1.13 24.95 -0.55
N TYR A 317 -2.37 24.75 -0.11
CA TYR A 317 -3.07 23.48 -0.30
C TYR A 317 -3.36 23.17 -1.76
N GLN A 318 -3.69 24.16 -2.57
CA GLN A 318 -3.81 23.96 -4.01
C GLN A 318 -2.48 23.43 -4.58
N GLN A 319 -1.35 24.06 -4.26
CA GLN A 319 -0.04 23.61 -4.75
C GLN A 319 0.33 22.22 -4.23
N VAL A 320 0.16 21.95 -2.93
CA VAL A 320 0.37 20.61 -2.35
C VAL A 320 -0.44 19.56 -3.10
N LYS A 321 -1.73 19.80 -3.36
CA LYS A 321 -2.58 18.88 -4.12
C LYS A 321 -2.06 18.63 -5.53
N HIS A 322 -1.52 19.65 -6.21
CA HIS A 322 -0.94 19.50 -7.55
C HIS A 322 0.34 18.67 -7.55
N THR A 323 1.08 18.63 -6.44
CA THR A 323 2.26 17.77 -6.33
C THR A 323 1.92 16.28 -6.17
N LEU A 324 0.71 15.94 -5.73
CA LEU A 324 0.27 14.57 -5.54
C LEU A 324 -0.15 13.95 -6.89
N LYS A 325 0.27 12.73 -7.16
CA LYS A 325 -0.02 12.00 -8.41
C LYS A 325 -1.36 11.27 -8.36
N TYR A 326 -1.62 10.57 -7.26
CA TYR A 326 -2.83 9.75 -7.12
C TYR A 326 -4.18 10.48 -7.22
N PRO A 327 -4.36 11.78 -6.86
CA PRO A 327 -5.65 12.43 -6.97
C PRO A 327 -5.91 13.00 -8.37
N GLN A 328 -4.92 12.98 -9.28
CA GLN A 328 -5.05 13.55 -10.62
C GLN A 328 -6.08 12.78 -11.44
N THR A 329 -6.91 13.53 -12.18
CA THR A 329 -8.06 13.00 -12.94
C THR A 329 -7.65 11.96 -13.97
N GLN A 330 -6.46 12.09 -14.56
CA GLN A 330 -5.92 11.16 -15.55
C GLN A 330 -5.69 9.73 -15.03
N TYR A 331 -5.61 9.54 -13.70
CA TYR A 331 -5.42 8.22 -13.09
C TYR A 331 -6.69 7.64 -12.47
N ARG A 332 -7.85 8.28 -12.67
CA ARG A 332 -9.15 7.79 -12.21
C ARG A 332 -9.65 6.67 -13.11
N GLY A 333 -10.17 5.60 -12.52
CA GLY A 333 -10.69 4.43 -13.24
C GLY A 333 -9.61 3.45 -13.72
N ILE A 334 -8.33 3.73 -13.49
CA ILE A 334 -7.24 2.77 -13.79
C ILE A 334 -7.02 1.90 -12.55
N ASN A 335 -7.46 0.64 -12.62
CA ASN A 335 -7.22 -0.35 -11.56
C ASN A 335 -5.74 -0.74 -11.52
N ASN A 336 -5.28 -1.15 -10.34
CA ASN A 336 -3.92 -1.65 -10.12
C ASN A 336 -2.85 -0.69 -10.69
N HIS A 337 -3.01 0.61 -10.46
CA HIS A 337 -2.05 1.64 -10.91
C HIS A 337 -1.28 2.25 -9.75
N TYR A 338 0.05 2.28 -9.86
CA TYR A 338 0.93 2.89 -8.88
C TYR A 338 1.99 3.79 -9.53
N PHE A 339 2.71 4.53 -8.69
CA PHE A 339 3.77 5.44 -9.09
C PHE A 339 5.10 4.93 -8.59
N ARG A 340 6.11 5.01 -9.44
CA ARG A 340 7.48 4.63 -9.12
C ARG A 340 8.40 5.82 -9.31
N TRP A 341 9.29 6.00 -8.35
CA TRP A 341 10.40 6.93 -8.46
C TRP A 341 11.68 6.12 -8.38
N SER A 342 12.38 6.11 -9.50
CA SER A 342 13.67 5.45 -9.65
C SER A 342 14.73 6.55 -9.71
N GLU A 343 15.71 6.49 -8.80
CA GLU A 343 16.89 7.36 -8.89
C GLU A 343 18.16 6.54 -9.10
N THR A 344 19.14 7.17 -9.73
CA THR A 344 20.53 6.72 -9.67
C THR A 344 21.21 7.33 -8.45
N ILE A 345 22.19 6.62 -7.89
CA ILE A 345 22.91 6.92 -6.63
C ILE A 345 23.30 8.39 -6.44
N THR A 346 23.55 9.13 -7.52
CA THR A 346 24.15 10.47 -7.50
C THR A 346 23.18 11.59 -7.09
N GLU A 347 21.87 11.41 -7.26
CA GLU A 347 20.90 12.49 -7.07
C GLU A 347 20.49 12.68 -5.59
N LEU A 348 20.22 11.59 -4.85
CA LEU A 348 20.10 11.62 -3.38
C LEU A 348 21.37 12.09 -2.63
N LEU A 349 22.54 12.08 -3.29
CA LEU A 349 23.83 12.49 -2.70
C LEU A 349 24.15 13.98 -2.88
N THR A 350 23.57 14.65 -3.87
CA THR A 350 23.89 16.05 -4.24
C THR A 350 22.84 17.07 -3.77
N MET A 351 21.84 16.61 -3.02
CA MET A 351 20.78 17.39 -2.36
C MET A 351 20.84 17.26 -0.84
#